data_AF-A0AB35PM49-F1
#
_entry.id   AF-A0AB35PM49-F1
#
_cell.length_a   1.000
_cell.length_b   1.000
_cell.length_c   1.000
_cell.angle_alpha   90.00
_cell.angle_beta   90.00
_cell.angle_gamma   90.00
#
_symmetry.space_group_name_H-M   'P 1'
#
loop_
_entity.id
_entity.type
_entity.pdbx_description
1 polymer ?
#
loop_
_entity_poly.entity_id
_entity_poly.type
_entity_poly.pdbx_seq_one_letter_code
_entity_poly.pdbx_strand_id
1 'polypeptide(L)'
;LPFGTLFFIGFLIAFLFAALTSAFSMVEIIVATIGKGNEKKRKKLSWTTGLLIFLVGIPCCLSYGVLSDVHIFGKTFFDMADFTVSNVLMPLGALLISLFIPLRISKRELWEEMRNGS
;
A
#
# COMPACT_ATOMS: atom_id res chain seq x y z
N LEU A 1 31.36 15.78 0.60
CA LEU A 1 31.81 14.69 1.49
C LEU A 1 32.90 13.89 0.77
N PRO A 2 34.14 13.82 1.28
CA PRO A 2 35.09 12.81 0.81
C PRO A 2 34.43 11.41 1.00
N PHE A 3 34.59 10.50 0.03
CA PHE A 3 33.85 9.23 -0.07
C PHE A 3 32.32 9.32 -0.25
N GLY A 4 31.78 10.47 -0.68
CA GLY A 4 30.33 10.66 -0.87
C GLY A 4 29.67 9.61 -1.78
N THR A 5 30.36 9.15 -2.83
CA THR A 5 29.85 8.11 -3.73
C THR A 5 29.68 6.76 -3.04
N LEU A 6 30.62 6.35 -2.17
CA LEU A 6 30.53 5.09 -1.44
C LEU A 6 29.36 5.10 -0.46
N PHE A 7 29.19 6.22 0.26
CA PHE A 7 28.06 6.42 1.15
C PHE A 7 26.72 6.43 0.40
N PHE A 8 26.65 7.10 -0.75
CA PHE A 8 25.45 7.16 -1.58
C PHE A 8 25.03 5.77 -2.10
N ILE A 9 26.00 4.95 -2.54
CA ILE A 9 25.72 3.56 -2.96
C ILE A 9 25.20 2.73 -1.77
N GLY A 10 25.84 2.83 -0.61
CA GLY A 10 25.38 2.13 0.60
C GLY A 10 23.96 2.54 1.00
N PHE A 11 23.65 3.84 0.93
CA PHE A 11 22.31 4.37 1.17
C PHE A 11 21.29 3.83 0.16
N LEU A 12 21.59 3.84 -1.14
CA LEU A 12 20.69 3.31 -2.17
C LEU A 12 20.40 1.81 -1.99
N ILE A 13 21.39 1.02 -1.58
CA ILE A 13 21.20 -0.40 -1.28
C ILE A 13 20.24 -0.55 -0.09
N ALA A 14 20.47 0.16 1.00
CA ALA A 14 19.59 0.12 2.17
C ALA A 14 18.16 0.59 1.82
N PHE A 15 18.04 1.67 1.05
CA PHE A 15 16.77 2.21 0.58
C PHE A 15 16.03 1.19 -0.31
N LEU A 16 16.73 0.49 -1.20
CA LEU A 16 16.15 -0.56 -2.04
C LEU A 16 15.55 -1.69 -1.19
N PHE A 17 16.28 -2.20 -0.19
CA PHE A 17 15.76 -3.24 0.70
C PHE A 17 14.56 -2.78 1.52
N ALA A 18 14.59 -1.53 2.01
CA ALA A 18 13.47 -0.93 2.71
C ALA A 18 12.23 -0.87 1.81
N ALA A 19 12.37 -0.35 0.59
CA ALA A 19 11.29 -0.25 -0.39
C ALA A 19 10.72 -1.63 -0.78
N LEU A 20 11.57 -2.63 -1.01
CA LEU A 20 11.14 -3.99 -1.35
C LEU A 20 10.34 -4.64 -0.22
N THR A 21 10.78 -4.49 1.03
CA THR A 21 10.09 -5.07 2.20
C THR A 21 8.69 -4.47 2.38
N SER A 22 8.56 -3.16 2.22
CA SER A 22 7.25 -2.48 2.24
C SER A 22 6.36 -2.95 1.09
N ALA A 23 6.90 -3.06 -0.12
CA ALA A 23 6.14 -3.52 -1.28
C ALA A 23 5.64 -4.97 -1.11
N PHE A 24 6.48 -5.89 -0.61
CA PHE A 24 6.06 -7.26 -0.33
C PHE A 24 4.96 -7.33 0.72
N SER A 25 5.06 -6.53 1.78
CA SER A 25 4.04 -6.45 2.83
C SER A 25 2.68 -6.00 2.26
N MET A 26 2.66 -4.99 1.39
CA MET A 26 1.44 -4.49 0.76
C MET A 26 0.78 -5.53 -0.16
N VAL A 27 1.56 -6.21 -0.99
CA VAL A 27 1.04 -7.25 -1.89
C VAL A 27 0.50 -8.45 -1.10
N GLU A 28 1.19 -8.87 -0.04
CA GLU A 28 0.77 -10.01 0.77
C GLU A 28 -0.58 -9.75 1.45
N ILE A 29 -0.85 -8.53 1.93
CA ILE A 29 -2.15 -8.16 2.50
C ILE A 29 -3.27 -8.44 1.48
N ILE A 30 -3.11 -7.98 0.24
CA ILE A 30 -4.11 -8.17 -0.82
C ILE A 30 -4.29 -9.67 -1.14
N VAL A 31 -3.18 -10.40 -1.29
CA VAL A 31 -3.19 -11.83 -1.63
C VAL A 31 -3.81 -12.65 -0.49
N ALA A 32 -3.54 -12.32 0.77
CA ALA A 32 -4.09 -13.00 1.93
C ALA A 32 -5.60 -12.75 2.08
N THR A 33 -6.07 -11.52 1.81
CA THR A 33 -7.50 -11.19 1.83
C THR A 33 -8.26 -11.95 0.74
N ILE A 34 -7.75 -11.97 -0.50
CA ILE A 34 -8.43 -12.63 -1.63
C ILE A 34 -8.28 -14.16 -1.58
N GLY A 35 -7.12 -14.65 -1.13
CA GLY A 35 -6.80 -16.08 -1.05
C GLY A 35 -7.38 -16.79 0.16
N LYS A 36 -8.10 -16.09 1.04
CA LYS A 36 -8.69 -16.64 2.27
C LYS A 36 -9.60 -17.83 1.92
N GLY A 37 -9.24 -19.01 2.40
CA GLY A 37 -9.96 -20.27 2.17
C GLY A 37 -9.50 -21.11 0.97
N ASN A 38 -8.50 -20.69 0.18
CA ASN A 38 -7.96 -21.50 -0.91
C ASN A 38 -6.45 -21.29 -1.16
N GLU A 39 -5.64 -21.95 -0.34
CA GLU A 39 -4.17 -21.84 -0.35
C GLU A 39 -3.53 -22.22 -1.70
N LYS A 40 -4.11 -23.17 -2.43
CA LYS A 40 -3.58 -23.64 -3.72
C LYS A 40 -3.61 -22.57 -4.81
N LYS A 41 -4.43 -21.52 -4.67
CA LYS A 41 -4.52 -20.41 -5.62
C LYS A 41 -3.58 -19.24 -5.30
N ARG A 42 -2.90 -19.23 -4.15
CA ARG A 42 -2.04 -18.11 -3.70
C ARG A 42 -0.97 -17.73 -4.72
N LYS A 43 -0.29 -18.72 -5.32
CA LYS A 43 0.74 -18.46 -6.35
C LYS A 43 0.18 -17.73 -7.57
N LYS A 44 -1.01 -18.14 -8.04
CA LYS A 44 -1.69 -17.50 -9.17
C LYS A 44 -2.16 -16.09 -8.80
N LEU A 45 -2.69 -15.91 -7.60
CA LEU A 45 -3.15 -14.61 -7.11
C LEU A 45 -1.99 -13.61 -6.99
N SER A 46 -0.87 -14.01 -6.38
CA SER A 46 0.31 -13.16 -6.25
C SER A 46 0.82 -12.66 -7.61
N TRP A 47 0.95 -13.55 -8.60
CA TRP A 47 1.38 -13.15 -9.94
C TRP A 47 0.38 -12.20 -10.63
N THR A 48 -0.92 -12.49 -10.48
CA THR A 48 -1.98 -11.68 -11.10
C THR A 48 -2.03 -10.29 -10.46
N THR A 49 -1.99 -10.20 -9.13
CA THR A 49 -1.97 -8.93 -8.39
C THR A 49 -0.71 -8.12 -8.72
N GLY A 50 0.46 -8.75 -8.77
CA GLY A 50 1.71 -8.08 -9.16
C GLY A 50 1.64 -7.51 -10.57
N LEU A 51 1.10 -8.26 -11.54
CA LEU A 51 0.93 -7.79 -12.91
C LEU A 51 -0.05 -6.61 -12.99
N LEU A 52 -1.16 -6.66 -12.26
CA LEU A 52 -2.13 -5.56 -12.21
C LEU A 52 -1.52 -4.29 -11.61
N ILE A 53 -0.79 -4.41 -10.50
CA ILE A 53 -0.08 -3.28 -9.89
C ILE A 53 0.94 -2.70 -10.88
N PHE A 54 1.69 -3.56 -11.58
CA PHE A 54 2.64 -3.11 -12.59
C PHE A 54 1.96 -2.33 -13.72
N LEU A 55 0.84 -2.83 -14.24
CA LEU A 55 0.08 -2.15 -15.29
C LEU A 55 -0.45 -0.78 -14.85
N VAL A 56 -0.90 -0.65 -13.60
CA VAL A 56 -1.34 0.64 -13.03
C VAL A 56 -0.15 1.55 -12.71
N GLY A 57 1.01 0.98 -12.39
CA GLY A 57 2.24 1.72 -12.13
C GLY A 57 2.80 2.44 -13.37
N ILE A 58 2.61 1.87 -14.57
CA ILE A 58 3.06 2.47 -15.84
C ILE A 58 2.49 3.89 -16.06
N PRO A 59 1.16 4.11 -16.07
CA PRO A 59 0.61 5.46 -16.23
C PRO A 59 0.99 6.38 -15.07
N CYS A 60 1.12 5.86 -13.85
CA CYS A 60 1.61 6.63 -12.70
C CYS A 60 3.04 7.15 -12.90
N CYS A 61 3.97 6.33 -13.40
CA CYS A 61 5.33 6.78 -13.70
C CYS A 61 5.36 7.74 -14.89
N LEU A 62 4.54 7.50 -15.91
CA LEU A 62 4.47 8.34 -17.11
C LEU A 62 3.90 9.73 -16.81
N SER A 63 3.05 9.83 -15.78
CA SER A 63 2.49 11.06 -15.21
C SER A 63 3.54 12.10 -14.81
N TYR A 64 4.76 11.66 -14.46
CA TYR A 64 5.88 12.54 -14.12
C TYR A 64 6.71 12.99 -15.34
N GLY A 65 6.46 12.43 -16.52
CA GLY A 65 7.22 12.68 -17.74
C GLY A 65 6.32 13.12 -18.89
N VAL A 66 6.04 12.19 -19.81
CA VAL A 66 5.34 12.47 -21.09
C VAL A 66 3.85 12.77 -20.89
N LEU A 67 3.23 12.25 -19.82
CA LEU A 67 1.84 12.53 -19.47
C LEU A 67 1.70 13.71 -18.49
N SER A 68 2.77 14.47 -18.26
CA SER A 68 2.75 15.60 -17.32
C SER A 68 1.75 16.68 -17.70
N ASP A 69 1.53 16.92 -19.00
CA ASP A 69 0.54 17.88 -19.52
C ASP A 69 -0.91 17.37 -19.48
N VAL A 70 -1.13 16.06 -19.24
CA VAL A 70 -2.47 15.48 -19.15
C VAL A 70 -2.99 15.65 -17.73
N HIS A 71 -3.55 16.83 -17.47
CA HIS A 71 -4.17 17.15 -16.20
C HIS A 71 -5.65 16.79 -16.19
N ILE A 72 -6.05 15.91 -15.27
CA ILE A 72 -7.45 15.65 -14.95
C ILE A 72 -7.74 16.43 -13.67
N PHE A 73 -8.67 17.40 -13.72
CA PHE A 73 -8.98 18.30 -12.59
C PHE A 73 -7.78 19.10 -12.04
N GLY A 74 -6.79 19.43 -12.89
CA GLY A 74 -5.58 20.16 -12.46
C GLY A 74 -4.59 19.31 -11.65
N LYS A 75 -4.75 17.98 -11.66
CA LYS A 75 -3.84 17.01 -11.04
C LYS A 75 -3.33 16.04 -12.09
N THR A 76 -2.12 15.54 -11.90
CA THR A 76 -1.60 14.46 -12.75
C THR A 76 -2.31 13.14 -12.40
N PHE A 77 -2.19 12.11 -13.25
CA PHE A 77 -2.84 10.82 -13.00
C PHE A 77 -2.42 10.21 -11.65
N PHE A 78 -1.11 10.29 -11.33
CA PHE A 78 -0.58 9.82 -10.05
C PHE A 78 -1.18 10.61 -8.88
N ASP A 79 -1.22 11.94 -8.96
CA ASP A 79 -1.72 12.79 -7.88
C ASP A 79 -3.21 12.54 -7.59
N MET A 80 -4.00 12.23 -8.62
CA MET A 80 -5.41 11.89 -8.43
C MET A 80 -5.57 10.54 -7.73
N ALA A 81 -4.76 9.54 -8.10
CA ALA A 81 -4.75 8.24 -7.45
C ALA A 81 -4.28 8.35 -5.99
N ASP A 82 -3.19 9.07 -5.73
CA ASP A 82 -2.69 9.32 -4.38
C ASP A 82 -3.70 10.09 -3.53
N PHE A 83 -4.31 11.15 -4.07
CA PHE A 83 -5.34 11.89 -3.34
C PHE A 83 -6.52 10.99 -2.95
N THR A 84 -6.98 10.15 -3.86
CA THR A 84 -8.10 9.24 -3.61
C THR A 84 -7.76 8.23 -2.51
N VAL A 85 -6.57 7.63 -2.54
CA VAL A 85 -6.17 6.66 -1.52
C VAL A 85 -5.90 7.36 -0.19
N SER A 86 -5.06 8.38 -0.21
CA SER A 86 -4.49 8.98 0.99
C SER A 86 -5.45 9.90 1.72
N ASN A 87 -6.31 10.63 1.00
CA ASN A 87 -7.23 11.60 1.60
C ASN A 87 -8.66 11.08 1.71
N VAL A 88 -9.05 10.07 0.92
CA VAL A 88 -10.43 9.55 0.93
C VAL A 88 -10.49 8.15 1.51
N LEU A 89 -9.82 7.16 0.90
CA LEU A 89 -9.94 5.76 1.30
C LEU A 89 -9.36 5.48 2.69
N MET A 90 -8.18 6.01 3.01
CA MET A 90 -7.57 5.79 4.32
C MET A 90 -8.41 6.39 5.47
N PRO A 91 -8.82 7.67 5.45
CA PRO A 91 -9.67 8.23 6.51
C PRO A 91 -11.04 7.56 6.59
N LEU A 92 -11.66 7.24 5.45
CA LEU A 92 -12.94 6.55 5.41
C LEU A 92 -12.83 5.13 5.98
N GLY A 93 -11.77 4.40 5.64
CA GLY A 93 -11.47 3.09 6.22
C GLY A 93 -11.31 3.16 7.74
N ALA A 94 -10.54 4.13 8.23
CA ALA A 94 -10.37 4.36 9.67
C ALA A 94 -11.70 4.69 10.38
N LEU A 95 -12.55 5.52 9.77
CA LEU A 95 -13.88 5.86 10.29
C LEU A 95 -14.78 4.62 10.37
N LEU A 96 -14.82 3.82 9.30
CA LEU A 96 -15.63 2.59 9.27
C LEU A 96 -15.16 1.60 10.33
N ILE A 97 -13.85 1.43 10.51
CA ILE A 97 -13.29 0.56 11.55
C ILE A 97 -13.67 1.09 12.94
N SER A 98 -13.50 2.40 13.19
CA SER A 98 -13.83 3.05 14.46
C SER A 98 -15.31 2.94 14.82
N LEU A 99 -16.21 2.98 13.83
CA LEU A 99 -17.64 2.80 14.03
C LEU A 99 -18.02 1.33 14.23
N PHE A 100 -17.44 0.42 13.46
CA PHE A 100 -17.86 -0.98 13.42
C PHE A 100 -17.39 -1.78 14.62
N ILE A 101 -16.16 -1.56 15.09
CA ILE A 101 -15.59 -2.28 16.25
C ILE A 101 -16.50 -2.21 17.50
N PRO A 102 -16.90 -1.02 18.01
CA PRO A 102 -17.74 -0.93 19.21
C PRO A 102 -19.17 -1.42 19.00
N LEU A 103 -19.64 -1.53 17.75
CA LEU A 103 -20.96 -2.07 17.42
C LEU A 103 -20.98 -3.60 17.40
N ARG A 104 -19.84 -4.25 17.12
CA ARG A 104 -19.75 -5.72 16.97
C ARG A 104 -19.08 -6.43 18.12
N ILE A 105 -18.17 -5.78 18.84
CA ILE A 105 -17.39 -6.37 19.94
C ILE A 105 -17.87 -5.75 21.25
N SER A 106 -18.07 -6.57 22.28
CA SER A 106 -18.48 -6.06 23.59
C SER A 106 -17.37 -5.19 24.20
N LYS A 107 -17.72 -4.13 24.95
CA LYS A 107 -16.72 -3.26 25.58
C LYS A 107 -15.73 -4.04 26.44
N ARG A 108 -16.16 -5.14 27.07
CA ARG A 108 -15.30 -5.97 27.92
C ARG A 108 -14.27 -6.75 27.10
N GLU A 109 -14.67 -7.38 26.00
CA GLU A 109 -13.76 -8.10 25.10
C GLU A 109 -12.77 -7.14 24.44
N LEU A 110 -13.21 -5.95 24.03
CA LEU A 110 -12.33 -4.93 23.46
C LEU A 110 -11.26 -4.48 24.48
N TRP A 111 -11.66 -4.23 25.73
CA TRP A 111 -10.71 -3.90 26.81
C TRP A 111 -9.73 -5.04 27.11
N GLU A 112 -10.18 -6.29 27.01
CA GLU A 112 -9.33 -7.46 27.17
C GLU A 112 -8.32 -7.62 26.04
N GLU A 113 -8.72 -7.43 24.78
CA GLU A 113 -7.78 -7.42 23.63
C GLU A 113 -6.75 -6.30 23.76
N MET A 114 -7.19 -5.08 24.09
CA MET A 114 -6.28 -3.94 24.30
C MET A 114 -5.29 -4.18 25.45
N ARG A 115 -5.71 -4.84 26.53
CA ARG A 115 -4.83 -5.21 27.65
C ARG A 115 -3.85 -6.33 27.29
N ASN A 116 -4.29 -7.27 26.45
CA ASN A 116 -3.47 -8.41 26.03
C ASN A 116 -2.50 -8.06 24.89
N GLY A 117 -2.67 -6.92 24.22
CA GLY A 117 -1.71 -6.37 23.28
C GLY A 117 -1.61 -7.16 21.97
N SER A 118 -2.75 -7.57 21.40
CA SER A 118 -2.82 -8.05 20.02
C SER A 118 -3.42 -7.01 19.07
#